data_AF-A0A7L4H3C1-F1
#
_entry.id   AF-A0A7L4H3C1-F1
#
_cell.length_a   1.000
_cell.length_b   1.000
_cell.length_c   1.000
_cell.angle_alpha   90.00
_cell.angle_beta   90.00
_cell.angle_gamma   90.00
#
_symmetry.space_group_name_H-M   'P 1'
#
loop_
_entity.id
_entity.type
_entity.pdbx_description
1 polymer ?
#
loop_
_entity_poly.entity_id
_entity_poly.type
_entity_poly.pdbx_seq_one_letter_code
_entity_poly.pdbx_strand_id
1 'polypeptide(L)'
;KGVYDIVNNLGSLVARFIFLPIEESFYVFFAKVLERGKNVKDQKQDDVVMAANVLESLLKLVLLIGLTITVFGYAYSQLALDIYGGSMLSSGTGPALLRCYSLYVLFLAINGVTECFTFALMCKEEVDRYNFVMLALSFMFLCISYFLTHWHGSIGFILANCFNMGIRIAHSIHYICHYFKETTYRPLTGLLPSPFLVLAYIISGVITGFSEVFFCCDKGWLARLIHISVGALCFAATIVTMFCTETKLIHFVRSQ
;
A
#
# COMPACT_ATOMS: atom_id res chain seq x y z
N LYS A 1 -24.90 -2.72 4.87
CA LYS A 1 -24.08 -3.94 4.61
C LYS A 1 -23.67 -4.02 3.14
N GLY A 2 -24.58 -4.01 2.16
CA GLY A 2 -24.23 -4.07 0.73
C GLY A 2 -23.23 -3.01 0.20
N VAL A 3 -23.35 -1.73 0.59
CA VAL A 3 -22.39 -0.68 0.16
C VAL A 3 -20.97 -0.97 0.64
N TYR A 4 -20.81 -1.46 1.87
CA TYR A 4 -19.51 -1.85 2.40
C TYR A 4 -18.93 -3.03 1.61
N ASP A 5 -19.73 -4.07 1.36
CA ASP A 5 -19.25 -5.25 0.63
C ASP A 5 -18.81 -4.88 -0.79
N ILE A 6 -19.53 -3.97 -1.46
CA ILE A 6 -19.16 -3.47 -2.79
C ILE A 6 -17.85 -2.68 -2.75
N VAL A 7 -17.72 -1.72 -1.83
CA VAL A 7 -16.50 -0.91 -1.71
C VAL A 7 -15.30 -1.77 -1.32
N ASN A 8 -15.48 -2.71 -0.39
CA ASN A 8 -14.45 -3.65 0.01
C ASN A 8 -14.02 -4.55 -1.15
N ASN A 9 -14.98 -5.07 -1.93
CA ASN A 9 -14.67 -5.86 -3.12
C ASN A 9 -13.91 -5.02 -4.16
N LEU A 10 -14.36 -3.80 -4.47
CA LEU A 10 -13.72 -2.89 -5.42
C LEU A 10 -12.27 -2.60 -5.01
N GLY A 11 -12.06 -2.23 -3.76
CA GLY A 11 -10.74 -1.95 -3.23
C GLY A 11 -9.84 -3.19 -3.18
N SER A 12 -10.42 -4.37 -2.90
CA SER A 12 -9.66 -5.63 -2.90
C SER A 12 -9.16 -6.05 -4.29
N LEU A 13 -9.72 -5.51 -5.37
CA LEU A 13 -9.24 -5.79 -6.74
C LEU A 13 -7.80 -5.35 -6.92
N VAL A 14 -7.41 -4.18 -6.40
CA VAL A 14 -6.02 -3.71 -6.46
C VAL A 14 -5.10 -4.70 -5.74
N ALA A 15 -5.49 -5.12 -4.54
CA ALA A 15 -4.71 -6.09 -3.77
C ALA A 15 -4.58 -7.43 -4.52
N ARG A 16 -5.67 -7.93 -5.12
CA ARG A 16 -5.70 -9.23 -5.81
C ARG A 16 -4.99 -9.22 -7.17
N PHE A 17 -5.07 -8.15 -7.93
CA PHE A 17 -4.56 -8.10 -9.30
C PHE A 17 -3.20 -7.43 -9.42
N ILE A 18 -2.81 -6.59 -8.46
CA ILE A 18 -1.52 -5.89 -8.49
C ILE A 18 -0.59 -6.46 -7.42
N PHE A 19 -0.99 -6.41 -6.14
CA PHE A 19 -0.06 -6.75 -5.06
C PHE A 19 0.16 -8.24 -4.87
N LEU A 20 -0.90 -9.06 -4.96
CA LEU A 20 -0.79 -10.51 -4.78
C LEU A 20 0.17 -11.16 -5.80
N PRO A 21 0.10 -10.88 -7.12
CA PRO A 21 1.06 -11.43 -8.07
C PRO A 21 2.50 -10.99 -7.81
N ILE A 22 2.70 -9.73 -7.39
CA ILE A 22 4.01 -9.21 -6.98
C ILE A 22 4.52 -10.00 -5.77
N GLU A 23 3.68 -10.16 -4.74
CA GLU A 23 4.00 -10.87 -3.52
C GLU A 23 4.44 -12.31 -3.78
N GLU A 24 3.66 -13.07 -4.55
CA GLU A 24 3.96 -14.46 -4.88
C GLU A 24 5.23 -14.59 -5.72
N SER A 25 5.41 -13.72 -6.73
CA SER A 25 6.58 -13.75 -7.61
C SER A 25 7.87 -13.47 -6.84
N PHE A 26 7.85 -12.44 -5.98
CA PHE A 26 9.04 -12.05 -5.23
C PHE A 26 9.29 -12.92 -4.00
N TYR A 27 8.26 -13.54 -3.42
CA TYR A 27 8.45 -14.63 -2.46
C TYR A 27 9.31 -15.75 -3.07
N VAL A 28 8.94 -16.23 -4.27
CA VAL A 28 9.70 -17.28 -4.97
C VAL A 28 11.11 -16.81 -5.33
N PHE A 29 11.28 -15.55 -5.73
CA PHE A 29 12.60 -14.97 -5.99
C PHE A 29 13.48 -15.00 -4.73
N PHE A 30 13.02 -14.44 -3.61
CA PHE A 30 13.82 -14.38 -2.38
C PHE A 30 14.12 -15.76 -1.82
N ALA A 31 13.17 -16.71 -1.89
CA ALA A 31 13.37 -18.08 -1.45
C ALA A 31 14.36 -18.87 -2.32
N LYS A 32 14.61 -18.44 -3.56
CA LYS A 32 15.61 -19.03 -4.46
C LYS A 32 16.99 -18.39 -4.30
N VAL A 33 17.03 -17.07 -4.10
CA VAL A 33 18.28 -16.30 -4.01
C VAL A 33 18.91 -16.45 -2.62
N LEU A 34 18.09 -16.45 -1.57
CA LEU A 34 18.55 -16.53 -0.20
C LEU A 34 18.18 -17.88 0.43
N GLU A 35 19.11 -18.44 1.19
CA GLU A 35 18.88 -19.69 1.90
C GLU A 35 18.06 -19.44 3.18
N ARG A 36 17.01 -20.23 3.34
CA ARG A 36 16.08 -20.15 4.48
C ARG A 36 16.77 -20.52 5.80
N GLY A 37 16.54 -19.72 6.84
CA GLY A 37 17.08 -19.93 8.18
C GLY A 37 18.58 -19.66 8.34
N LYS A 38 19.25 -19.17 7.29
CA LYS A 38 20.66 -18.74 7.38
C LYS A 38 20.77 -17.26 7.68
N ASN A 39 21.70 -16.92 8.57
CA ASN A 39 22.06 -15.54 8.84
C ASN A 39 22.69 -14.89 7.60
N VAL A 40 22.59 -13.57 7.52
CA VAL A 40 23.11 -12.77 6.40
C VAL A 40 24.61 -12.97 6.13
N LYS A 41 25.40 -13.31 7.16
CA LYS A 41 26.85 -13.58 7.06
C LYS A 41 27.18 -14.92 6.40
N ASP A 42 26.29 -15.90 6.55
CA ASP A 42 26.47 -17.26 6.05
C ASP A 42 25.93 -17.43 4.61
N GLN A 43 25.43 -16.35 4.03
CA GLN A 43 24.91 -16.26 2.67
C GLN A 43 26.00 -15.73 1.73
N LYS A 44 25.88 -16.05 0.44
CA LYS A 44 26.74 -15.46 -0.58
C LYS A 44 26.49 -13.95 -0.64
N GLN A 45 27.56 -13.17 -0.55
CA GLN A 45 27.44 -11.72 -0.45
C GLN A 45 26.76 -11.11 -1.68
N ASP A 46 27.04 -11.62 -2.88
CA ASP A 46 26.41 -11.16 -4.12
C ASP A 46 24.88 -11.37 -4.11
N ASP A 47 24.42 -12.50 -3.57
CA ASP A 47 22.99 -12.83 -3.45
C ASP A 47 22.30 -11.93 -2.42
N VAL A 48 22.98 -11.61 -1.31
CA VAL A 48 22.50 -10.65 -0.30
C VAL A 48 22.38 -9.25 -0.89
N VAL A 49 23.38 -8.80 -1.66
CA VAL A 49 23.33 -7.49 -2.35
C VAL A 49 22.16 -7.44 -3.31
N MET A 50 21.99 -8.49 -4.12
CA MET A 50 20.91 -8.59 -5.09
C MET A 50 19.55 -8.53 -4.40
N ALA A 51 19.35 -9.35 -3.36
CA ALA A 51 18.10 -9.38 -2.61
C ALA A 51 17.80 -8.04 -1.91
N ALA A 52 18.81 -7.37 -1.33
CA ALA A 52 18.63 -6.06 -0.73
C ALA A 52 18.21 -4.99 -1.75
N ASN A 53 18.86 -4.95 -2.91
CA ASN A 53 18.54 -3.98 -3.97
C ASN A 53 17.14 -4.23 -4.57
N VAL A 54 16.78 -5.49 -4.77
CA VAL A 54 15.44 -5.88 -5.24
C VAL A 54 14.40 -5.49 -4.18
N LEU A 55 14.62 -5.81 -2.89
CA LEU A 55 13.71 -5.43 -1.82
C LEU A 55 13.55 -3.90 -1.70
N GLU A 56 14.63 -3.12 -1.79
CA GLU A 56 14.59 -1.65 -1.81
C GLU A 56 13.70 -1.14 -2.95
N SER A 57 13.92 -1.69 -4.15
CA SER A 57 13.20 -1.27 -5.36
C SER A 57 11.71 -1.65 -5.29
N LEU A 58 11.38 -2.82 -4.74
CA LEU A 58 10.00 -3.26 -4.58
C LEU A 58 9.25 -2.47 -3.52
N LEU A 59 9.87 -2.23 -2.36
CA LEU A 59 9.27 -1.39 -1.32
C LEU A 59 8.96 0.00 -1.85
N LYS A 60 9.88 0.58 -2.63
CA LYS A 60 9.66 1.85 -3.30
C LYS A 60 8.53 1.77 -4.33
N LEU A 61 8.52 0.75 -5.18
CA LEU A 61 7.46 0.56 -6.18
C LEU A 61 6.07 0.50 -5.54
N VAL A 62 5.87 -0.40 -4.58
CA VAL A 62 4.56 -0.61 -3.94
C VAL A 62 4.15 0.57 -3.07
N LEU A 63 5.11 1.26 -2.44
CA LEU A 63 4.84 2.50 -1.71
C LEU A 63 4.28 3.57 -2.66
N LEU A 64 4.91 3.78 -3.82
CA LEU A 64 4.49 4.81 -4.77
C LEU A 64 3.13 4.51 -5.40
N ILE A 65 2.87 3.23 -5.72
CA ILE A 65 1.54 2.79 -6.16
C ILE A 65 0.51 3.04 -5.05
N GLY A 66 0.80 2.64 -3.81
CA GLY A 66 -0.08 2.83 -2.66
C GLY A 66 -0.35 4.30 -2.35
N LEU A 67 0.67 5.17 -2.41
CA LEU A 67 0.54 6.62 -2.19
C LEU A 67 -0.30 7.27 -3.29
N THR A 68 -0.07 6.88 -4.55
CA THR A 68 -0.89 7.33 -5.68
C THR A 68 -2.36 6.99 -5.44
N ILE A 69 -2.66 5.73 -5.11
CA ILE A 69 -4.03 5.30 -4.83
C ILE A 69 -4.60 6.03 -3.62
N THR A 70 -3.80 6.28 -2.58
CA THR A 70 -4.27 7.01 -1.40
C THR A 70 -4.65 8.45 -1.75
N VAL A 71 -3.77 9.19 -2.42
CA VAL A 71 -3.96 10.62 -2.72
C VAL A 71 -5.10 10.82 -3.72
N PHE A 72 -5.05 10.14 -4.86
CA PHE A 72 -6.06 10.30 -5.89
C PHE A 72 -7.33 9.51 -5.56
N GLY A 73 -7.24 8.32 -5.00
CA GLY A 73 -8.41 7.57 -4.54
C GLY A 73 -9.23 8.36 -3.52
N TYR A 74 -8.60 9.14 -2.63
CA TYR A 74 -9.33 9.98 -1.69
C TYR A 74 -10.20 11.03 -2.39
N ALA A 75 -9.60 11.86 -3.26
CA ALA A 75 -10.30 12.98 -3.92
C ALA A 75 -11.30 12.53 -4.99
N TYR A 76 -11.10 11.34 -5.58
CA TYR A 76 -11.95 10.83 -6.66
C TYR A 76 -12.94 9.75 -6.20
N SER A 77 -12.99 9.43 -4.90
CA SER A 77 -13.86 8.38 -4.35
C SER A 77 -15.33 8.57 -4.69
N GLN A 78 -15.85 9.79 -4.55
CA GLN A 78 -17.26 10.07 -4.85
C GLN A 78 -17.58 9.92 -6.33
N LEU A 79 -16.71 10.46 -7.20
CA LEU A 79 -16.86 10.35 -8.65
C LEU A 79 -16.77 8.88 -9.12
N ALA A 80 -15.79 8.13 -8.60
CA ALA A 80 -15.61 6.72 -8.95
C ALA A 80 -16.83 5.87 -8.60
N LEU A 81 -17.42 6.09 -7.42
CA LEU A 81 -18.63 5.40 -7.01
C LEU A 81 -19.86 5.83 -7.81
N ASP A 82 -19.95 7.10 -8.18
CA ASP A 82 -21.06 7.60 -9.01
C ASP A 82 -21.03 6.99 -10.41
N ILE A 83 -19.84 6.84 -10.99
CA ILE A 83 -19.66 6.16 -12.28
C ILE A 83 -19.98 4.66 -12.16
N TYR A 84 -19.55 4.02 -11.07
CA TYR A 84 -19.68 2.57 -10.92
C TYR A 84 -21.10 2.11 -10.57
N GLY A 85 -21.78 2.80 -9.65
CA GLY A 85 -23.10 2.39 -9.16
C GLY A 85 -24.08 3.54 -8.92
N GLY A 86 -23.79 4.73 -9.47
CA GLY A 86 -24.66 5.89 -9.39
C GLY A 86 -24.84 6.45 -7.98
N SER A 87 -25.90 7.24 -7.82
CA SER A 87 -26.28 7.87 -6.56
C SER A 87 -26.46 6.88 -5.40
N MET A 88 -26.77 5.61 -5.67
CA MET A 88 -26.90 4.60 -4.62
C MET A 88 -25.59 4.34 -3.85
N LEU A 89 -24.45 4.44 -4.52
CA LEU A 89 -23.13 4.28 -3.89
C LEU A 89 -22.45 5.61 -3.60
N SER A 90 -22.67 6.63 -4.43
CA SER A 90 -22.05 7.95 -4.26
C SER A 90 -22.76 8.80 -3.20
N SER A 91 -24.06 8.57 -2.93
CA SER A 91 -24.78 9.19 -1.81
C SER A 91 -24.68 8.31 -0.56
N GLY A 92 -24.39 8.93 0.60
CA GLY A 92 -24.25 8.22 1.88
C GLY A 92 -22.80 7.91 2.25
N THR A 93 -22.56 6.72 2.82
CA THR A 93 -21.27 6.36 3.43
C THR A 93 -20.23 5.80 2.45
N GLY A 94 -20.62 5.51 1.20
CA GLY A 94 -19.75 4.93 0.17
C GLY A 94 -18.45 5.71 -0.05
N PRO A 95 -18.50 7.04 -0.33
CA PRO A 95 -17.28 7.82 -0.56
C PRO A 95 -16.34 7.81 0.65
N ALA A 96 -16.87 7.91 1.87
CA ALA A 96 -16.06 7.85 3.08
C ALA A 96 -15.39 6.47 3.25
N LEU A 97 -16.11 5.38 2.95
CA LEU A 97 -15.55 4.03 2.96
C LEU A 97 -14.45 3.86 1.93
N LEU A 98 -14.64 4.33 0.70
CA LEU A 98 -13.64 4.20 -0.36
C LEU A 98 -12.40 5.07 -0.09
N ARG A 99 -12.58 6.26 0.53
CA ARG A 99 -11.47 7.09 1.02
C ARG A 99 -10.63 6.36 2.06
N CYS A 100 -11.28 5.77 3.08
CA CYS A 100 -10.58 4.98 4.10
C CYS A 100 -9.92 3.73 3.49
N TYR A 101 -10.59 3.09 2.53
CA TYR A 101 -10.04 1.93 1.84
C TYR A 101 -8.82 2.30 0.99
N SER A 102 -8.82 3.47 0.36
CA SER A 102 -7.67 3.96 -0.42
C SER A 102 -6.41 4.06 0.45
N LEU A 103 -6.54 4.52 1.70
CA LEU A 103 -5.47 4.45 2.69
C LEU A 103 -5.12 3.01 3.07
N TYR A 104 -6.11 2.14 3.26
CA TYR A 104 -5.87 0.72 3.58
C TYR A 104 -5.07 -0.01 2.50
N VAL A 105 -5.27 0.34 1.21
CA VAL A 105 -4.49 -0.20 0.08
C VAL A 105 -3.00 0.08 0.23
N LEU A 106 -2.61 1.26 0.74
CA LEU A 106 -1.20 1.57 1.02
C LEU A 106 -0.61 0.62 2.08
N PHE A 107 -1.36 0.31 3.14
CA PHE A 107 -0.93 -0.65 4.15
C PHE A 107 -0.80 -2.06 3.55
N LEU A 108 -1.76 -2.50 2.73
CA LEU A 108 -1.68 -3.79 2.03
C LEU A 108 -0.44 -3.89 1.15
N ALA A 109 -0.12 -2.83 0.41
CA ALA A 109 1.03 -2.77 -0.49
C ALA A 109 2.35 -3.01 0.25
N ILE A 110 2.57 -2.28 1.35
CA ILE A 110 3.79 -2.38 2.17
C ILE A 110 3.82 -3.71 2.92
N ASN A 111 2.68 -4.15 3.45
CA ASN A 111 2.58 -5.39 4.19
C ASN A 111 2.96 -6.60 3.32
N GLY A 112 2.38 -6.72 2.12
CA GLY A 112 2.66 -7.83 1.20
C GLY A 112 4.15 -8.01 0.92
N VAL A 113 4.85 -6.94 0.52
CA VAL A 113 6.29 -7.02 0.19
C VAL A 113 7.16 -7.30 1.42
N THR A 114 6.88 -6.64 2.55
CA THR A 114 7.69 -6.84 3.78
C THR A 114 7.51 -8.25 4.35
N GLU A 115 6.29 -8.78 4.32
CA GLU A 115 6.01 -10.13 4.78
C GLU A 115 6.52 -11.19 3.82
N CYS A 116 6.35 -11.04 2.50
CA CYS A 116 6.82 -12.06 1.56
C CYS A 116 8.33 -12.28 1.66
N PHE A 117 9.11 -11.20 1.83
CA PHE A 117 10.54 -11.30 2.10
C PHE A 117 10.84 -12.00 3.43
N THR A 118 10.12 -11.61 4.49
CA THR A 118 10.30 -12.19 5.83
C THR A 118 9.99 -13.69 5.82
N PHE A 119 8.88 -14.11 5.22
CA PHE A 119 8.47 -15.50 5.09
C PHE A 119 9.40 -16.34 4.20
N ALA A 120 10.02 -15.74 3.18
CA ALA A 120 10.99 -16.42 2.34
C ALA A 120 12.25 -16.85 3.14
N LEU A 121 12.58 -16.12 4.21
CA LEU A 121 13.80 -16.30 4.99
C LEU A 121 13.60 -17.04 6.31
N MET A 122 12.47 -16.85 6.99
CA MET A 122 12.21 -17.41 8.31
C MET A 122 12.36 -18.94 8.34
N CYS A 123 13.09 -19.50 9.29
CA CYS A 123 13.11 -20.97 9.49
C CYS A 123 11.76 -21.50 10.00
N LYS A 124 11.61 -22.82 10.14
CA LYS A 124 10.34 -23.42 10.56
C LYS A 124 9.91 -22.91 11.94
N GLU A 125 10.84 -22.87 12.88
CA GLU A 125 10.62 -22.43 14.26
C GLU A 125 10.21 -20.93 14.32
N GLU A 126 10.80 -20.11 13.45
CA GLU A 126 10.44 -18.69 13.32
C GLU A 126 9.05 -18.51 12.71
N VAL A 127 8.69 -19.31 11.71
CA VAL A 127 7.33 -19.33 11.14
C VAL A 127 6.31 -19.80 12.17
N ASP A 128 6.61 -20.82 12.97
CA ASP A 128 5.72 -21.30 14.03
C ASP A 128 5.50 -20.21 15.11
N ARG A 129 6.57 -19.52 15.51
CA ARG A 129 6.47 -18.35 16.40
C ARG A 129 5.65 -17.23 15.77
N TYR A 130 5.86 -16.95 14.49
CA TYR A 130 5.11 -15.93 13.76
C TYR A 130 3.62 -16.30 13.65
N ASN A 131 3.28 -17.56 13.40
CA ASN A 131 1.90 -18.06 13.40
C ASN A 131 1.21 -17.84 14.75
N PHE A 132 1.94 -18.05 15.86
CA PHE A 132 1.42 -17.75 17.19
C PHE A 132 1.18 -16.24 17.40
N VAL A 133 2.09 -15.39 16.92
CA VAL A 133 1.89 -13.93 16.92
C VAL A 133 0.67 -13.56 16.07
N MET A 134 0.50 -14.13 14.88
CA MET A 134 -0.68 -13.92 14.02
C MET A 134 -1.98 -14.34 14.71
N LEU A 135 -1.98 -15.41 15.49
CA LEU A 135 -3.13 -15.84 16.27
C LEU A 135 -3.50 -14.78 17.32
N ALA A 136 -2.53 -14.26 18.06
CA ALA A 136 -2.74 -13.18 19.02
C ALA A 136 -3.24 -11.89 18.33
N LEU A 137 -2.66 -11.55 17.17
CA LEU A 137 -3.12 -10.42 16.35
C LEU A 137 -4.54 -10.60 15.85
N SER A 138 -4.95 -11.82 15.51
CA SER A 138 -6.33 -12.12 15.08
C SER A 138 -7.33 -11.87 16.22
N PHE A 139 -6.99 -12.23 17.45
CA PHE A 139 -7.82 -11.94 18.62
C PHE A 139 -7.88 -10.42 18.91
N MET A 140 -6.73 -9.74 18.88
CA MET A 140 -6.66 -8.27 19.01
C MET A 140 -7.49 -7.58 17.94
N PHE A 141 -7.37 -8.01 16.68
CA PHE A 141 -8.15 -7.50 15.56
C PHE A 141 -9.64 -7.70 15.78
N LEU A 142 -10.09 -8.86 16.27
CA LEU A 142 -11.51 -9.09 16.58
C LEU A 142 -12.02 -8.10 17.63
N CYS A 143 -11.28 -7.93 18.73
CA CYS A 143 -11.62 -6.98 19.80
C CYS A 143 -11.70 -5.54 19.28
N ILE A 144 -10.63 -5.07 18.61
CA ILE A 144 -10.56 -3.71 18.04
C ILE A 144 -11.67 -3.51 17.02
N SER A 145 -11.89 -4.47 16.13
CA SER A 145 -12.97 -4.43 15.13
C SER A 145 -14.32 -4.32 15.80
N TYR A 146 -14.59 -5.07 16.88
CA TYR A 146 -15.84 -4.97 17.62
C TYR A 146 -16.04 -3.56 18.20
N PHE A 147 -15.05 -3.01 18.90
CA PHE A 147 -15.13 -1.67 19.49
C PHE A 147 -15.25 -0.56 18.44
N LEU A 148 -14.39 -0.56 17.42
CA LEU A 148 -14.40 0.47 16.38
C LEU A 148 -15.63 0.37 15.49
N THR A 149 -16.13 -0.83 15.21
CA THR A 149 -17.37 -1.00 14.43
C THR A 149 -18.59 -0.54 15.23
N HIS A 150 -18.60 -0.72 16.54
CA HIS A 150 -19.65 -0.15 17.38
C HIS A 150 -19.66 1.38 17.34
N TRP A 151 -18.48 2.00 17.30
CA TRP A 151 -18.36 3.47 17.36
C TRP A 151 -18.50 4.16 16.00
N HIS A 152 -17.87 3.62 14.95
CA HIS A 152 -17.75 4.22 13.61
C HIS A 152 -18.33 3.35 12.48
N GLY A 153 -19.06 2.28 12.81
CA GLY A 153 -19.66 1.37 11.83
C GLY A 153 -18.61 0.74 10.91
N SER A 154 -18.94 0.62 9.63
CA SER A 154 -18.07 0.00 8.62
C SER A 154 -16.71 0.71 8.42
N ILE A 155 -16.63 2.02 8.68
CA ILE A 155 -15.35 2.74 8.63
C ILE A 155 -14.43 2.25 9.76
N GLY A 156 -14.98 2.03 10.95
CA GLY A 156 -14.27 1.47 12.09
C GLY A 156 -13.64 0.11 11.78
N PHE A 157 -14.33 -0.73 11.01
CA PHE A 157 -13.79 -2.02 10.57
C PHE A 157 -12.57 -1.86 9.63
N ILE A 158 -12.60 -0.91 8.70
CA ILE A 158 -11.45 -0.63 7.82
C ILE A 158 -10.27 -0.11 8.65
N LEU A 159 -10.53 0.80 9.60
CA LEU A 159 -9.49 1.32 10.50
C LEU A 159 -8.86 0.22 11.38
N ALA A 160 -9.67 -0.73 11.87
CA ALA A 160 -9.16 -1.89 12.60
C ALA A 160 -8.25 -2.77 11.72
N ASN A 161 -8.58 -2.93 10.42
CA ASN A 161 -7.71 -3.61 9.47
C ASN A 161 -6.41 -2.84 9.21
N CYS A 162 -6.46 -1.51 9.09
CA CYS A 162 -5.25 -0.68 8.98
C CYS A 162 -4.35 -0.86 10.20
N PHE A 163 -4.92 -0.88 11.40
CA PHE A 163 -4.16 -1.11 12.63
C PHE A 163 -3.51 -2.50 12.66
N ASN A 164 -4.26 -3.54 12.28
CA ASN A 164 -3.73 -4.90 12.17
C ASN A 164 -2.57 -4.98 11.17
N MET A 165 -2.72 -4.39 9.98
CA MET A 165 -1.65 -4.32 8.99
C MET A 165 -0.46 -3.48 9.48
N GLY A 166 -0.69 -2.42 10.24
CA GLY A 166 0.37 -1.60 10.83
C GLY A 166 1.27 -2.40 11.77
N ILE A 167 0.69 -3.21 12.66
CA ILE A 167 1.47 -4.09 13.55
C ILE A 167 2.24 -5.14 12.74
N ARG A 168 1.60 -5.74 11.74
CA ARG A 168 2.23 -6.72 10.86
C ARG A 168 3.43 -6.13 10.12
N ILE A 169 3.28 -4.95 9.53
CA ILE A 169 4.38 -4.19 8.91
C ILE A 169 5.50 -3.93 9.91
N ALA A 170 5.18 -3.47 11.12
CA ALA A 170 6.18 -3.20 12.16
C ALA A 170 6.99 -4.46 12.53
N HIS A 171 6.32 -5.62 12.64
CA HIS A 171 6.98 -6.89 12.91
C HIS A 171 7.89 -7.32 11.76
N SER A 172 7.43 -7.25 10.52
CA SER A 172 8.24 -7.58 9.33
C SER A 172 9.42 -6.62 9.16
N ILE A 173 9.22 -5.32 9.38
CA ILE A 173 10.29 -4.32 9.38
C ILE A 173 11.31 -4.63 10.48
N HIS A 174 10.87 -5.02 11.68
CA HIS A 174 11.77 -5.41 12.75
C HIS A 174 12.64 -6.61 12.35
N TYR A 175 12.04 -7.63 11.72
CA TYR A 175 12.77 -8.78 11.18
C TYR A 175 13.80 -8.36 10.12
N ILE A 176 13.39 -7.56 9.12
CA ILE A 176 14.27 -7.07 8.06
C ILE A 176 15.44 -6.26 8.63
N CYS A 177 15.17 -5.35 9.57
CA CYS A 177 16.19 -4.58 10.28
C CYS A 177 17.18 -5.48 11.01
N HIS A 178 16.69 -6.51 11.69
CA HIS A 178 17.53 -7.46 12.42
C HIS A 178 18.39 -8.28 11.46
N TYR A 179 17.80 -8.79 10.38
CA TYR A 179 18.48 -9.60 9.36
C TYR A 179 19.63 -8.84 8.70
N PHE A 180 19.43 -7.56 8.32
CA PHE A 180 20.48 -6.74 7.68
C PHE A 180 21.37 -5.98 8.68
N LYS A 181 21.16 -6.10 10.00
CA LYS A 181 21.85 -5.29 11.03
C LYS A 181 23.38 -5.33 10.94
N GLU A 182 23.91 -6.49 10.56
CA GLU A 182 25.36 -6.72 10.47
C GLU A 182 25.94 -6.44 9.07
N THR A 183 25.13 -5.88 8.17
CA THR A 183 25.54 -5.47 6.82
C THR A 183 25.47 -3.95 6.65
N THR A 184 26.02 -3.45 5.56
CA THR A 184 25.89 -2.04 5.16
C THR A 184 24.57 -1.74 4.44
N TYR A 185 23.81 -2.77 4.04
CA TYR A 185 22.61 -2.63 3.23
C TYR A 185 21.40 -2.18 4.06
N ARG A 186 20.61 -1.25 3.51
CA ARG A 186 19.40 -0.71 4.16
C ARG A 186 18.23 -0.71 3.18
N PRO A 187 17.63 -1.87 2.86
CA PRO A 187 16.56 -1.96 1.87
C PRO A 187 15.31 -1.16 2.25
N LEU A 188 15.09 -0.92 3.54
CA LEU A 188 13.99 -0.10 4.04
C LEU A 188 14.07 1.38 3.63
N THR A 189 15.21 1.84 3.09
CA THR A 189 15.31 3.17 2.46
C THR A 189 14.37 3.29 1.26
N GLY A 190 13.93 2.19 0.67
CA GLY A 190 12.88 2.17 -0.34
C GLY A 190 11.54 2.75 0.15
N LEU A 191 11.28 2.69 1.46
CA LEU A 191 10.08 3.29 2.08
C LEU A 191 10.19 4.80 2.27
N LEU A 192 11.33 5.41 1.96
CA LEU A 192 11.57 6.85 2.07
C LEU A 192 11.60 7.45 0.65
N PRO A 193 10.47 8.02 0.18
CA PRO A 193 10.43 8.72 -1.10
C PRO A 193 11.19 10.05 -1.00
N SER A 194 11.63 10.59 -2.15
CA SER A 194 12.31 11.89 -2.16
C SER A 194 11.42 13.00 -1.57
N PRO A 195 11.97 14.00 -0.85
CA PRO A 195 11.19 15.11 -0.30
C PRO A 195 10.41 15.89 -1.36
N PHE A 196 10.97 16.01 -2.58
CA PHE A 196 10.30 16.65 -3.72
C PHE A 196 9.07 15.86 -4.17
N LEU A 197 9.14 14.53 -4.19
CA LEU A 197 8.01 13.68 -4.55
C LEU A 197 6.92 13.71 -3.48
N VAL A 198 7.30 13.71 -2.19
CA VAL A 198 6.35 13.92 -1.08
C VAL A 198 5.64 15.26 -1.23
N LEU A 199 6.38 16.34 -1.52
CA LEU A 199 5.81 17.65 -1.76
C LEU A 199 4.84 17.63 -2.95
N ALA A 200 5.20 16.96 -4.06
CA ALA A 200 4.32 16.81 -5.22
C ALA A 200 3.02 16.08 -4.87
N TYR A 201 3.06 15.01 -4.06
CA TYR A 201 1.87 14.32 -3.57
C TYR A 201 1.01 15.21 -2.67
N ILE A 202 1.61 15.96 -1.74
CA ILE A 202 0.88 16.88 -0.86
C ILE A 202 0.18 17.96 -1.69
N ILE A 203 0.91 18.62 -2.59
CA ILE A 203 0.36 19.66 -3.47
C ILE A 203 -0.77 19.09 -4.32
N SER A 204 -0.56 17.92 -4.93
CA SER A 204 -1.58 17.25 -5.75
C SER A 204 -2.83 16.92 -4.93
N GLY A 205 -2.66 16.34 -3.74
CA GLY A 205 -3.77 16.02 -2.85
C GLY A 205 -4.58 17.23 -2.42
N VAL A 206 -3.90 18.35 -2.12
CA VAL A 206 -4.55 19.63 -1.79
C VAL A 206 -5.33 20.16 -3.00
N ILE A 207 -4.71 20.21 -4.18
CA ILE A 207 -5.36 20.70 -5.41
C ILE A 207 -6.57 19.84 -5.76
N THR A 208 -6.43 18.51 -5.74
CA THR A 208 -7.52 17.60 -6.08
C THR A 208 -8.63 17.62 -5.04
N GLY A 209 -8.30 17.78 -3.75
CA GLY A 209 -9.29 17.92 -2.67
C GLY A 209 -10.09 19.22 -2.79
N PHE A 210 -9.43 20.34 -3.09
CA PHE A 210 -10.15 21.58 -3.40
C PHE A 210 -11.01 21.42 -4.67
N SER A 211 -10.46 20.79 -5.71
CA SER A 211 -11.19 20.54 -6.95
C SER A 211 -12.45 19.70 -6.71
N GLU A 212 -12.39 18.69 -5.84
CA GLU A 212 -13.55 17.89 -5.44
C GLU A 212 -14.65 18.76 -4.82
N VAL A 213 -14.30 19.58 -3.81
CA VAL A 213 -15.27 20.45 -3.11
C VAL A 213 -15.89 21.49 -4.05
N PHE A 214 -15.12 22.04 -4.99
CA PHE A 214 -15.61 23.09 -5.88
C PHE A 214 -16.35 22.56 -7.12
N PHE A 215 -15.95 21.43 -7.68
CA PHE A 215 -16.42 20.99 -9.00
C PHE A 215 -17.18 19.64 -8.99
N CYS A 216 -17.05 18.79 -7.97
CA CYS A 216 -17.81 17.54 -7.86
C CYS A 216 -19.06 17.72 -6.96
N CYS A 217 -20.18 17.01 -7.15
CA CYS A 217 -20.62 16.25 -8.32
C CYS A 217 -22.05 16.60 -8.78
N ASP A 218 -22.67 17.62 -8.18
CA ASP A 218 -24.04 18.06 -8.47
C ASP A 218 -24.11 19.26 -9.44
N LYS A 219 -22.96 19.80 -9.84
CA LYS A 219 -22.84 20.99 -10.71
C LYS A 219 -22.86 20.68 -12.21
N GLY A 220 -23.30 19.48 -12.59
CA GLY A 220 -23.42 19.02 -13.99
C GLY A 220 -22.14 18.42 -14.58
N TRP A 221 -22.25 17.91 -15.82
CA TRP A 221 -21.17 17.18 -16.51
C TRP A 221 -19.92 18.01 -16.78
N LEU A 222 -20.06 19.32 -17.05
CA LEU A 222 -18.93 20.20 -17.31
C LEU A 222 -18.00 20.31 -16.08
N ALA A 223 -18.58 20.45 -14.89
CA ALA A 223 -17.81 20.54 -13.65
C ALA A 223 -17.09 19.21 -13.33
N ARG A 224 -17.74 18.07 -13.60
CA ARG A 224 -17.09 16.75 -13.51
C ARG A 224 -15.89 16.62 -14.46
N LEU A 225 -16.01 17.09 -15.70
CA LEU A 225 -14.90 17.09 -16.66
C LEU A 225 -13.74 17.99 -16.21
N ILE A 226 -14.03 19.16 -15.64
CA ILE A 226 -13.01 20.04 -15.06
C ILE A 226 -12.27 19.32 -13.93
N HIS A 227 -13.00 18.68 -13.01
CA HIS A 227 -12.42 17.92 -11.92
C HIS A 227 -11.50 16.80 -12.43
N ILE A 228 -11.96 16.00 -13.38
CA ILE A 228 -11.15 14.94 -14.04
C ILE A 228 -9.89 15.53 -14.67
N SER A 229 -10.01 16.66 -15.36
CA SER A 229 -8.88 17.32 -16.03
C SER A 229 -7.82 17.80 -15.03
N VAL A 230 -8.24 18.38 -13.90
CA VAL A 230 -7.33 18.76 -12.80
C VAL A 230 -6.62 17.52 -12.25
N GLY A 231 -7.34 16.43 -12.03
CA GLY A 231 -6.75 15.16 -11.61
C GLY A 231 -5.73 14.60 -12.56
N ALA A 232 -6.04 14.59 -13.86
CA ALA A 232 -5.14 14.11 -14.89
C ALA A 232 -3.84 14.93 -14.94
N LEU A 233 -3.94 16.25 -14.81
CA LEU A 233 -2.77 17.14 -14.76
C LEU A 233 -1.92 16.92 -13.51
N CYS A 234 -2.55 16.84 -12.33
CA CYS A 234 -1.84 16.54 -11.07
C CYS A 234 -1.19 15.16 -11.12
N PHE A 235 -1.90 14.15 -11.63
CA PHE A 235 -1.37 12.80 -11.80
C PHE A 235 -0.16 12.79 -12.74
N ALA A 236 -0.27 13.40 -13.92
CA ALA A 236 0.85 13.53 -14.84
C ALA A 236 2.05 14.24 -14.20
N ALA A 237 1.83 15.33 -13.45
CA ALA A 237 2.90 16.03 -12.74
C ALA A 237 3.57 15.16 -11.66
N THR A 238 2.80 14.39 -10.89
CA THR A 238 3.35 13.45 -9.90
C THR A 238 4.17 12.34 -10.55
N ILE A 239 3.69 11.80 -11.68
CA ILE A 239 4.41 10.78 -12.44
C ILE A 239 5.70 11.33 -13.04
N VAL A 240 5.68 12.52 -13.64
CA VAL A 240 6.89 13.19 -14.14
C VAL A 240 7.88 13.43 -13.00
N THR A 241 7.41 13.93 -11.85
CA THR A 241 8.28 14.12 -10.68
C THR A 241 8.90 12.80 -10.22
N MET A 242 8.10 11.74 -10.16
CA MET A 242 8.55 10.39 -9.84
C MET A 242 9.65 9.92 -10.79
N PHE A 243 9.47 10.08 -12.10
CA PHE A 243 10.48 9.74 -13.10
C PHE A 243 11.75 10.62 -12.97
N CYS A 244 11.63 11.88 -12.58
CA CYS A 244 12.79 12.76 -12.40
C CYS A 244 13.57 12.46 -11.11
N THR A 245 12.90 12.11 -10.01
CA THR A 245 13.56 11.94 -8.71
C THR A 245 13.95 10.50 -8.39
N GLU A 246 13.25 9.51 -8.93
CA GLU A 246 13.42 8.09 -8.56
C GLU A 246 14.13 7.28 -9.66
N THR A 247 15.31 7.74 -10.08
CA THR A 247 16.11 7.12 -11.17
C THR A 247 16.44 5.65 -10.93
N LYS A 248 16.68 5.24 -9.67
CA LYS A 248 16.92 3.83 -9.31
C LYS A 248 15.72 2.93 -9.64
N LEU A 249 14.50 3.40 -9.36
CA LEU A 249 13.28 2.64 -9.63
C LEU A 249 13.07 2.43 -11.12
N ILE A 250 13.35 3.46 -11.93
CA ILE A 250 13.24 3.39 -13.39
C ILE A 250 14.19 2.33 -13.95
N HIS A 251 15.42 2.29 -13.44
CA HIS A 251 16.39 1.28 -13.86
C HIS A 251 15.90 -0.12 -13.52
N PHE A 252 15.37 -0.32 -12.30
CA PHE A 252 14.80 -1.60 -11.89
C PHE A 252 13.67 -2.06 -12.82
N VAL A 253 12.68 -1.20 -13.07
CA VAL A 253 11.53 -1.51 -13.94
C VAL A 253 11.94 -1.80 -15.38
N ARG A 254 13.00 -1.17 -15.90
CA ARG A 254 13.52 -1.43 -17.26
C ARG A 254 14.37 -2.70 -17.38
N SER A 255 14.88 -3.21 -16.26
CA SER A 255 15.79 -4.36 -16.21
C SER A 255 15.12 -5.71 -15.98
N GLN A 256 13.82 -5.70 -15.67
CA GLN A 256 12.96 -6.88 -15.51
C GLN A 256 12.14 -7.10 -16.78
#